data_AF-A0A0N4UCN2-F1
#
_entry.id   AF-A0A0N4UCN2-F1
#
_cell.length_a   1.000
_cell.length_b   1.000
_cell.length_c   1.000
_cell.angle_alpha   90.00
_cell.angle_beta   90.00
_cell.angle_gamma   90.00
#
_symmetry.space_group_name_H-M   'P 1'
#
loop_
_entity.id
_entity.type
_entity.pdbx_description
1 polymer ?
#
loop_
_entity_poly.entity_id
_entity_poly.type
_entity_poly.pdbx_seq_one_letter_code
_entity_poly.pdbx_strand_id
1 'polypeptide(L)'
;MIFEQWLYSELGESTFPSLHLPPFADRIKLTQPFPLQVNWAIDIHISKYSQYRSLNPIFNDNSGFNNEYDEDNMENLMENKHRSLLLEVTDGQRKLKGLEFGDIKDFNVKWPPGFKAIFISQFLNSFIRNSSNS
;
A
#
# COMPACT_ATOMS: atom_id res chain seq x y z
N MET A 1 -13.51 -21.16 8.65
CA MET A 1 -14.78 -20.54 9.07
C MET A 1 -14.59 -19.20 9.81
N ILE A 2 -14.16 -19.15 11.08
CA ILE A 2 -14.05 -17.85 11.80
C ILE A 2 -13.04 -16.90 11.15
N PHE A 3 -11.86 -17.41 10.77
CA PHE A 3 -10.83 -16.60 10.12
C PHE A 3 -11.28 -16.04 8.76
N GLU A 4 -12.00 -16.83 7.96
CA GLU A 4 -12.55 -16.35 6.68
C GLU A 4 -13.61 -15.28 6.90
N GLN A 5 -14.49 -15.46 7.88
CA GLN A 5 -15.44 -14.41 8.26
C GLN A 5 -14.73 -13.13 8.67
N TRP A 6 -13.63 -13.25 9.43
CA TRP A 6 -12.81 -12.11 9.82
C TRP A 6 -12.18 -11.39 8.62
N LEU A 7 -11.66 -12.14 7.63
CA LEU A 7 -11.07 -11.58 6.41
C LEU A 7 -12.05 -10.68 5.64
N TYR A 8 -13.33 -11.07 5.59
CA TYR A 8 -14.39 -10.34 4.88
C TYR A 8 -15.18 -9.35 5.75
N SER A 9 -14.94 -9.32 7.06
CA SER A 9 -15.62 -8.40 7.98
C SER A 9 -14.89 -7.06 8.09
N GLU A 10 -15.62 -5.99 8.39
CA GLU A 10 -15.01 -4.72 8.78
C GLU A 10 -14.29 -4.86 10.13
N LEU A 11 -13.05 -4.36 10.19
CA LEU A 11 -12.21 -4.51 11.39
C LEU A 11 -12.84 -3.84 12.63
N GLY A 12 -13.60 -2.76 12.42
CA GLY A 12 -14.31 -2.03 13.49
C GLY A 12 -15.48 -2.78 14.13
N GLU A 13 -16.03 -3.80 13.46
CA GLU A 13 -17.14 -4.61 13.98
C GLU A 13 -16.67 -5.95 14.56
N SER A 14 -15.52 -6.44 14.09
CA SER A 14 -15.06 -7.81 14.35
C SER A 14 -13.95 -7.91 15.37
N THR A 15 -13.20 -6.83 15.61
CA THR A 15 -11.93 -6.91 16.36
C THR A 15 -11.79 -5.75 17.32
N PHE A 16 -11.09 -6.00 18.43
CA PHE A 16 -10.69 -4.94 19.33
C PHE A 16 -9.56 -4.10 18.71
N PRO A 17 -9.60 -2.77 18.90
CA PRO A 17 -8.58 -1.87 18.40
C PRO A 17 -7.22 -2.23 18.99
N SER A 18 -6.20 -2.28 18.14
CA SER A 18 -4.84 -2.70 18.51
C SER A 18 -3.85 -1.55 18.46
N LEU A 19 -4.15 -0.45 17.76
CA LEU A 19 -3.28 0.72 17.65
C LEU A 19 -3.50 1.69 18.81
N HIS A 20 -2.72 1.51 19.86
CA HIS A 20 -2.61 2.49 20.94
C HIS A 20 -1.62 3.60 20.57
N LEU A 21 -2.09 4.61 19.84
CA LEU A 21 -1.27 5.79 19.53
C LEU A 21 -1.49 6.86 20.63
N PRO A 22 -0.42 7.36 21.28
CA PRO A 22 -0.53 8.52 22.16
C PRO A 22 -1.13 9.72 21.43
N PRO A 23 -1.93 10.57 22.09
CA PRO A 23 -2.66 11.67 21.44
C PRO A 23 -1.79 12.73 20.75
N PHE A 24 -0.47 12.73 20.96
CA PHE A 24 0.46 13.74 20.44
C PHE A 24 1.74 13.16 19.84
N ALA A 25 1.75 11.87 19.50
CA ALA A 25 2.95 11.25 18.96
C ALA A 25 3.00 11.41 17.43
N ASP A 26 3.90 12.26 16.95
CA ASP A 26 4.14 12.51 15.52
C ASP A 26 4.71 11.29 14.79
N ARG A 27 5.44 10.43 15.49
CA ARG A 27 6.11 9.26 14.93
C ARG A 27 6.03 8.09 15.89
N ILE A 28 5.52 6.97 15.41
CA ILE A 28 5.39 5.75 16.20
C ILE A 28 6.00 4.62 15.39
N LYS A 29 6.89 3.89 16.03
CA LYS A 29 7.47 2.68 15.47
C LYS A 29 6.62 1.51 15.91
N LEU A 30 6.07 0.77 14.96
CA LEU A 30 5.39 -0.48 15.25
C LEU A 30 6.44 -1.46 15.79
N THR A 31 6.22 -2.00 16.98
CA THR A 31 7.13 -2.95 17.66
C THR A 31 6.69 -4.40 17.46
N GLN A 32 5.38 -4.62 17.39
CA GLN A 32 4.76 -5.94 17.21
C GLN A 32 4.04 -6.02 15.86
N PRO A 33 3.72 -7.23 15.37
CA PRO A 33 2.86 -7.41 14.20
C PRO A 33 1.45 -6.88 14.49
N PHE A 34 0.92 -6.07 13.58
CA PHE A 34 -0.44 -5.55 13.68
C PHE A 34 -1.29 -6.03 12.50
N PRO A 35 -2.37 -6.80 12.74
CA PRO A 35 -3.38 -7.04 11.72
C PRO A 35 -4.18 -5.77 11.50
N LEU A 36 -4.04 -5.18 10.32
CA LEU A 36 -4.74 -3.96 9.93
C LEU A 36 -5.55 -4.21 8.66
N GLN A 37 -6.57 -3.38 8.46
CA GLN A 37 -7.34 -3.33 7.24
C GLN A 37 -6.84 -2.18 6.40
N VAL A 38 -6.60 -2.43 5.12
CA VAL A 38 -6.30 -1.39 4.15
C VAL A 38 -7.61 -0.93 3.52
N ASN A 39 -8.00 0.31 3.78
CA ASN A 39 -9.24 0.88 3.24
C ASN A 39 -9.08 1.20 1.76
N TRP A 40 -7.95 1.79 1.39
CA TRP A 40 -7.63 2.11 0.00
C TRP A 40 -6.12 2.24 -0.15
N ALA A 41 -5.65 2.04 -1.39
CA ALA A 41 -4.29 2.32 -1.82
C ALA A 41 -4.33 3.04 -3.16
N ILE A 42 -3.43 4.01 -3.34
CA ILE A 42 -3.25 4.72 -4.62
C ILE A 42 -1.77 4.82 -4.92
N ASP A 43 -1.42 4.75 -6.20
CA ASP A 43 -0.09 5.13 -6.66
C ASP A 43 -0.01 6.66 -6.68
N ILE A 44 0.97 7.22 -5.97
CA ILE A 44 1.23 8.67 -5.94
C ILE A 44 2.41 9.07 -6.81
N HIS A 45 3.13 8.09 -7.33
CA HIS A 45 4.28 8.28 -8.17
C HIS A 45 3.87 8.57 -9.63
N ILE A 46 2.74 8.02 -10.08
CA ILE A 46 2.09 8.34 -11.36
C ILE A 46 0.95 9.34 -11.12
N SER A 47 0.72 10.29 -12.03
CA SER A 47 -0.42 11.21 -11.91
C SER A 47 -1.76 10.45 -11.97
N LYS A 48 -2.75 10.89 -11.18
CA LYS A 48 -4.10 10.29 -11.20
C LYS A 48 -4.73 10.31 -12.59
N TYR A 49 -4.47 11.36 -13.37
CA TYR A 49 -4.95 11.46 -14.75
C TYR A 49 -4.32 10.39 -15.65
N SER A 50 -3.00 10.18 -15.56
CA SER A 50 -2.31 9.14 -16.34
C SER A 50 -2.79 7.74 -15.95
N GLN A 51 -2.98 7.48 -14.66
CA GLN A 51 -3.58 6.23 -14.19
C GLN A 51 -5.00 6.04 -14.74
N TYR A 52 -5.83 7.08 -14.68
CA TYR A 52 -7.19 7.05 -15.22
C TYR A 52 -7.21 6.77 -16.73
N ARG A 53 -6.33 7.42 -17.51
CA ARG A 53 -6.18 7.19 -18.95
C ARG A 53 -5.76 5.76 -19.26
N SER A 54 -4.84 5.19 -18.47
CA SER A 54 -4.42 3.78 -18.63
C SER A 54 -5.53 2.77 -18.36
N LEU A 55 -6.49 3.11 -17.47
CA LEU A 55 -7.63 2.25 -17.14
C LEU A 55 -8.80 2.44 -18.10
N ASN A 56 -8.88 3.58 -18.81
CA ASN A 56 -9.96 3.93 -19.73
C ASN A 56 -9.40 4.24 -21.11
N PRO A 57 -8.99 3.22 -21.89
CA PRO A 57 -8.35 3.42 -23.19
C PRO A 57 -9.26 4.04 -24.25
N ILE A 58 -10.58 4.11 -24.02
CA ILE A 58 -11.59 4.50 -25.02
C ILE A 58 -11.76 6.04 -25.12
N PHE A 59 -10.84 6.84 -24.59
CA PHE A 59 -10.92 8.29 -24.77
C PHE A 59 -10.54 8.69 -26.21
N ASN A 60 -11.57 9.02 -27.00
CA ASN A 60 -11.51 9.69 -28.32
C ASN A 60 -11.04 11.16 -28.18
N ASP A 61 -9.87 11.38 -27.59
CA ASP A 61 -9.26 12.69 -27.58
C ASP A 61 -7.98 12.66 -28.43
N ASN A 62 -7.92 13.58 -29.39
CA ASN A 62 -6.78 13.79 -30.29
C ASN A 62 -5.55 14.32 -29.55
N SER A 63 -5.57 14.43 -28.22
CA SER A 63 -4.40 14.78 -27.40
C SER A 63 -3.25 13.76 -27.44
N GLY A 64 -3.39 12.66 -28.19
CA GLY A 64 -2.32 11.69 -28.47
C GLY A 64 -1.45 11.97 -29.70
N PHE A 65 -1.61 13.12 -30.38
CA PHE A 65 -0.66 13.51 -31.44
C PHE A 65 0.70 13.84 -30.81
N ASN A 66 1.58 12.85 -30.75
CA ASN A 66 2.98 13.04 -30.41
C ASN A 66 3.71 13.53 -31.68
N ASN A 67 4.43 14.64 -31.56
CA ASN A 67 5.48 14.95 -32.52
C ASN A 67 6.53 13.84 -32.37
N GLU A 68 6.84 13.12 -33.45
CA GLU A 68 7.80 11.99 -33.49
C GLU A 68 9.20 12.31 -32.91
N TYR A 69 9.47 13.56 -32.52
CA TYR A 69 10.75 14.03 -32.01
C TYR A 69 10.91 13.97 -30.48
N ASP A 70 9.84 13.74 -29.69
CA ASP A 70 9.89 13.81 -28.22
C ASP A 70 9.82 12.46 -27.48
N GLU A 71 9.53 11.34 -28.17
CA GLU A 71 9.28 10.04 -27.51
C GLU A 71 10.56 9.37 -26.97
N ASP A 72 11.67 9.39 -27.73
CA ASP A 72 12.89 8.63 -27.38
C ASP A 72 13.57 9.09 -26.07
N ASN A 73 13.38 10.35 -25.67
CA ASN A 73 13.97 10.90 -24.44
C ASN A 73 13.07 10.74 -23.21
N MET A 74 11.75 10.57 -23.38
CA MET A 74 10.84 10.50 -22.23
C MET A 74 10.67 9.08 -21.68
N GLU A 75 10.74 8.06 -22.54
CA GLU A 75 10.63 6.64 -22.13
C GLU A 75 11.75 6.24 -21.14
N ASN A 76 12.99 6.62 -21.45
CA ASN A 76 14.15 6.35 -20.59
C ASN A 76 14.09 7.04 -19.20
N LEU A 77 13.32 8.13 -19.08
CA LEU A 77 13.12 8.82 -17.80
C LEU A 77 12.05 8.13 -16.93
N MET A 78 11.13 7.38 -17.53
CA MET A 78 10.05 6.68 -16.83
C MET A 78 10.45 5.29 -16.33
N GLU A 79 11.42 4.63 -16.96
CA GLU A 79 11.85 3.27 -16.56
C GLU A 79 12.52 3.19 -15.18
N ASN A 80 13.16 4.28 -14.71
CA ASN A 80 13.85 4.32 -13.42
C ASN A 80 12.97 4.77 -12.23
N LYS A 81 11.66 4.79 -12.41
CA LYS A 81 10.78 5.56 -11.55
C LYS A 81 10.13 4.62 -10.52
N HIS A 82 10.77 4.60 -9.34
CA HIS A 82 10.44 3.72 -8.21
C HIS A 82 8.99 3.93 -7.75
N ARG A 83 8.21 2.85 -7.64
CA ARG A 83 6.80 2.94 -7.23
C ARG A 83 6.72 3.53 -5.83
N SER A 84 5.69 4.35 -5.59
CA SER A 84 5.34 4.78 -4.25
C SER A 84 3.82 4.77 -4.11
N LEU A 85 3.34 3.89 -3.23
CA LEU A 85 1.94 3.79 -2.87
C LEU A 85 1.64 4.54 -1.59
N LEU A 86 0.55 5.30 -1.62
CA LEU A 86 -0.10 5.87 -0.44
C LEU A 86 -1.29 5.00 -0.07
N LEU A 87 -1.38 4.58 1.18
CA LEU A 87 -2.45 3.75 1.70
C LEU A 87 -3.09 4.38 2.93
N GLU A 88 -4.37 4.11 3.13
CA GLU A 88 -5.05 4.30 4.41
C GLU A 88 -5.28 2.95 5.06
N VAL A 89 -4.83 2.82 6.31
CA VAL A 89 -5.01 1.62 7.13
C VAL A 89 -5.77 1.92 8.40
N THR A 90 -6.50 0.93 8.89
CA THR A 90 -7.29 1.03 10.11
C THR A 90 -7.16 -0.23 10.96
N ASP A 91 -7.20 -0.06 12.28
CA ASP A 91 -7.39 -1.15 13.25
C ASP A 91 -8.87 -1.34 13.64
N GLY A 92 -9.78 -0.64 12.96
CA GLY A 92 -11.21 -0.62 13.25
C GLY A 92 -11.67 0.61 14.04
N GLN A 93 -10.76 1.32 14.71
CA GLN A 93 -11.08 2.55 15.44
C GLN A 93 -10.37 3.77 14.87
N ARG A 94 -9.08 3.63 14.52
CA ARG A 94 -8.23 4.74 14.06
C ARG A 94 -7.77 4.52 12.64
N LYS A 95 -7.72 5.62 11.88
CA LYS A 95 -7.20 5.63 10.51
C LYS A 95 -5.80 6.23 10.49
N LEU A 96 -4.88 5.55 9.83
CA LEU A 96 -3.51 5.97 9.59
C LEU A 96 -3.24 6.01 8.09
N LYS A 97 -2.33 6.91 7.68
CA LYS A 97 -1.80 6.92 6.32
C LYS A 97 -0.41 6.28 6.32
N GLY A 98 -0.19 5.35 5.41
CA GLY A 98 1.09 4.71 5.17
C GLY A 98 1.64 5.11 3.82
N LEU A 99 2.97 5.23 3.74
CA LEU A 99 3.68 5.44 2.49
C LEU A 99 4.60 4.24 2.25
N GLU A 100 4.57 3.70 1.04
CA GLU A 100 5.54 2.72 0.58
C GLU A 100 6.90 3.41 0.37
N PHE A 101 7.87 3.04 1.20
CA PHE A 101 9.25 3.54 1.13
C PHE A 101 10.14 2.73 0.18
N GLY A 102 9.73 1.51 -0.17
CA GLY A 102 10.50 0.56 -0.99
C GLY A 102 9.54 -0.39 -1.69
N ASP A 103 9.89 -0.92 -2.86
CA ASP A 103 8.95 -1.68 -3.69
C ASP A 103 8.54 -2.98 -3.00
N ILE A 104 7.26 -3.09 -2.65
CA ILE A 104 6.65 -4.30 -2.12
C ILE A 104 6.04 -5.05 -3.30
N LYS A 105 6.76 -6.05 -3.82
CA LYS A 105 6.41 -6.80 -5.04
C LYS A 105 4.97 -7.32 -5.07
N ASP A 106 4.46 -7.80 -3.94
CA ASP A 106 3.14 -8.44 -3.86
C ASP A 106 2.01 -7.44 -3.57
N PHE A 107 2.33 -6.23 -3.14
CA PHE A 107 1.35 -5.19 -2.85
C PHE A 107 0.99 -4.50 -4.17
N ASN A 108 -0.30 -4.37 -4.50
CA ASN A 108 -0.75 -3.76 -5.75
C ASN A 108 -2.01 -2.92 -5.52
N VAL A 109 -2.11 -1.78 -6.20
CA VAL A 109 -3.29 -0.89 -6.20
C VAL A 109 -4.59 -1.62 -6.58
N LYS A 110 -4.49 -2.71 -7.35
CA LYS A 110 -5.64 -3.53 -7.77
C LYS A 110 -6.27 -4.35 -6.63
N TRP A 111 -5.66 -4.40 -5.46
CA TRP A 111 -6.23 -5.13 -4.32
C TRP A 111 -7.55 -4.49 -3.89
N PRO A 112 -8.57 -5.29 -3.54
CA PRO A 112 -9.87 -4.77 -3.19
C PRO A 112 -9.81 -3.99 -1.87
N PRO A 113 -10.53 -2.86 -1.76
CA PRO A 113 -10.75 -2.18 -0.49
C PRO A 113 -11.20 -3.14 0.62
N GLY A 114 -10.68 -2.94 1.84
CA GLY A 114 -11.02 -3.74 3.01
C GLY A 114 -10.15 -4.98 3.23
N PHE A 115 -9.17 -5.23 2.36
CA PHE A 115 -8.28 -6.37 2.54
C PHE A 115 -7.46 -6.26 3.84
N LYS A 116 -7.18 -7.42 4.44
CA LYS A 116 -6.44 -7.53 5.69
C LYS A 116 -4.96 -7.77 5.39
N ALA A 117 -4.10 -7.05 6.11
CA ALA A 117 -2.66 -7.18 6.01
C ALA A 117 -2.01 -7.14 7.39
N ILE A 118 -0.90 -7.85 7.56
CA ILE A 118 -0.11 -7.82 8.79
C ILE A 118 1.08 -6.89 8.57
N PHE A 119 1.14 -5.84 9.37
CA PHE A 119 2.25 -4.90 9.38
C PHE A 119 3.28 -5.33 10.40
N ILE A 120 4.48 -5.68 9.93
CA ILE A 120 5.56 -6.22 10.77
C ILE A 120 6.69 -5.20 10.87
N SER A 121 7.20 -5.01 12.09
CA SER A 121 8.43 -4.24 12.32
C SER A 121 9.64 -4.97 11.73
N GLN A 122 10.54 -4.22 11.08
CA GLN A 122 11.73 -4.73 10.40
C GLN A 122 12.73 -5.49 11.32
N PHE A 123 12.48 -5.54 12.63
CA PHE A 123 13.33 -6.19 13.62
C PHE A 123 13.06 -7.69 13.83
N LEU A 124 12.06 -8.29 13.17
CA LEU A 124 11.73 -9.71 13.39
C LEU A 124 12.69 -10.72 12.75
N ASN A 125 13.62 -10.28 11.90
CA ASN A 125 14.56 -11.19 11.23
C ASN A 125 15.76 -11.65 12.10
N SER A 126 15.97 -11.08 13.30
CA SER A 126 17.10 -11.49 14.14
C SER A 126 16.83 -12.66 15.08
N PHE A 127 15.56 -13.02 15.35
CA PHE A 127 15.24 -14.04 16.36
C PHE A 127 15.10 -15.47 15.83
N ILE A 128 14.89 -15.65 14.53
CA ILE A 128 14.63 -16.99 13.94
C ILE A 128 15.93 -17.70 13.50
N ARG A 129 17.09 -17.03 13.50
CA ARG A 129 18.34 -17.61 12.97
C ARG A 129 19.26 -18.36 13.95
N ASN A 130 18.95 -18.40 15.26
CA ASN A 130 19.86 -18.99 16.26
C ASN A 130 19.24 -20.11 17.13
N SER A 131 18.39 -20.96 16.56
CA SER A 131 17.95 -22.21 17.24
C SER A 131 18.26 -23.49 16.45
N SER A 132 19.08 -23.40 15.41
CA SER A 132 19.61 -24.55 14.67
C SER A 132 21.13 -24.47 14.62
N ASN A 133 21.77 -24.81 15.74
CA ASN A 133 23.08 -25.46 15.83
C ASN A 133 23.28 -25.84 17.30
N SER A 134 22.70 -26.99 17.62
CA SER A 134 23.14 -27.92 18.67
C SER A 134 24.63 -28.20 18.60
#